data_AF-A0A7S2TH90-F1
#
_entry.id   AF-A0A7S2TH90-F1
#
_cell.length_a   1.000
_cell.length_b   1.000
_cell.length_c   1.000
_cell.angle_alpha   90.00
_cell.angle_beta   90.00
_cell.angle_gamma   90.00
#
_symmetry.space_group_name_H-M   'P 1'
#
loop_
_entity.id
_entity.type
_entity.pdbx_description
1 polymer ?
#
loop_
_entity_poly.entity_id
_entity_poly.type
_entity_poly.pdbx_seq_one_letter_code
_entity_poly.pdbx_strand_id
1 'polypeptide(L)'
;IPMVGGLVEFIKHPLEAVRAGFKEKGDVFTIPMLGKRLTFLIGPKAHEVFFNASDAELGQEEVYKFMTAVFGKGVVYDAPSHIRAQQFKFLGKGLRTERLKSYVPLIVEETRRYLAEKLSEPTGEVDILDTMSELLILTASRCLMGKEVRETLFTQVANLYHDLDQGITPLSVFMPYAPTPAHLKRDRARVEMVELFTKVIKKRRAQKDIDTSDMLGYLCTVRYKGEGGKEGRLLTTDEITGFLIALLFAGQHTSSVTSTWSILFLLNNKKKGYIDRMQKELAAFADFEKGGAKDVVYDDTTKMEFTEACIQEGLRMYPPLILLMRYCRIGREYGKYGIPKGDIVVTSPAASMRLNDVFRTADQYNPERWFTEKNLPKYSFLGFGGGRHACLGGAFAYLQMKTIFTVLFNTYELDAVTTEMPKPNYAAMVVGPHHGKPTRVKYRKKFIQDIKDSLDLKVPEIKSMSTKLEAPADKTAEYTAEEVAKHNKEDDLWIVVDDLVFDVTSYVAQHPGGLRIMKNAGGDATPGFKGPQHPSHVLTTIMQFCIGKLKK
;
A
#
# COMPACT_ATOMS: atom_id res chain seq x y z
N ILE A 1 25.40 -6.86 -27.39
CA ILE A 1 24.95 -5.62 -28.09
C ILE A 1 25.09 -4.46 -27.10
N PRO A 2 25.87 -3.39 -27.42
CA PRO A 2 26.11 -2.26 -26.50
C PRO A 2 24.83 -1.59 -25.96
N MET A 3 23.72 -1.65 -26.71
CA MET A 3 22.39 -1.17 -26.32
C MET A 3 21.64 -2.08 -25.32
N VAL A 4 22.03 -3.35 -25.19
CA VAL A 4 21.33 -4.37 -24.38
C VAL A 4 22.12 -4.75 -23.12
N GLY A 5 23.46 -4.64 -23.16
CA GLY A 5 24.32 -5.00 -22.03
C GLY A 5 24.05 -4.15 -20.78
N GLY A 6 24.05 -2.82 -20.93
CA GLY A 6 23.72 -1.91 -19.82
C GLY A 6 22.25 -2.00 -19.36
N LEU A 7 21.35 -2.43 -20.25
CA LEU A 7 19.93 -2.62 -19.95
C LEU A 7 19.68 -3.79 -19.00
N VAL A 8 20.26 -4.96 -19.30
CA VAL A 8 20.05 -6.16 -18.48
C VAL A 8 20.63 -5.95 -17.08
N GLU A 9 21.80 -5.32 -16.99
CA GLU A 9 22.43 -5.00 -15.71
C GLU A 9 21.63 -3.97 -14.93
N PHE A 10 21.12 -2.91 -15.58
CA PHE A 10 20.28 -1.91 -14.92
C PHE A 10 18.94 -2.49 -14.45
N ILE A 11 18.33 -3.43 -15.18
CA ILE A 11 17.07 -4.07 -14.75
C ILE A 11 17.31 -4.96 -13.52
N LYS A 12 18.41 -5.71 -13.48
CA LYS A 12 18.71 -6.63 -12.36
C LYS A 12 19.25 -5.91 -11.14
N HIS A 13 20.13 -4.93 -11.36
CA HIS A 13 20.88 -4.23 -10.32
C HIS A 13 20.83 -2.71 -10.53
N PRO A 14 19.63 -2.08 -10.53
CA PRO A 14 19.48 -0.66 -10.89
C PRO A 14 20.30 0.26 -9.99
N LEU A 15 20.36 -0.04 -8.70
CA LEU A 15 21.06 0.82 -7.74
C LEU A 15 22.59 0.72 -7.86
N GLU A 16 23.12 -0.46 -8.20
CA GLU A 16 24.55 -0.65 -8.43
C GLU A 16 25.00 0.11 -9.67
N ALA A 17 24.22 0.05 -10.75
CA ALA A 17 24.48 0.82 -11.96
C ALA A 17 24.48 2.34 -11.71
N VAL A 18 23.52 2.86 -10.93
CA VAL A 18 23.47 4.29 -10.56
C VAL A 18 24.66 4.68 -9.70
N ARG A 19 25.02 3.87 -8.70
CA ARG A 19 26.18 4.14 -7.82
C ARG A 19 27.50 4.07 -8.58
N ALA A 20 27.65 3.12 -9.50
CA ALA A 20 28.82 3.02 -10.37
C ALA A 20 28.93 4.26 -11.29
N GLY A 21 27.83 4.67 -11.91
CA GLY A 21 27.76 5.89 -12.72
C GLY A 21 28.15 7.13 -11.92
N PHE A 22 27.61 7.30 -10.71
CA PHE A 22 27.99 8.40 -9.82
C PHE A 22 29.47 8.37 -9.44
N LYS A 23 29.99 7.19 -9.06
CA LYS A 23 31.41 7.03 -8.67
C LYS A 23 32.37 7.37 -9.82
N GLU A 24 32.02 7.01 -11.05
CA GLU A 24 32.89 7.21 -12.22
C GLU A 24 32.75 8.61 -12.84
N LYS A 25 31.53 9.17 -12.87
CA LYS A 25 31.22 10.38 -13.64
C LYS A 25 30.79 11.58 -12.77
N GLY A 26 30.55 11.37 -11.48
CA GLY A 26 30.07 12.39 -10.55
C GLY A 26 28.56 12.62 -10.64
N ASP A 27 28.13 13.83 -10.29
CA ASP A 27 26.72 14.19 -10.08
C ASP A 27 25.81 14.02 -11.30
N VAL A 28 26.36 14.01 -12.52
CA VAL A 28 25.62 13.94 -13.78
C VAL A 28 26.22 12.94 -14.75
N PHE A 29 25.39 11.99 -15.21
CA PHE A 29 25.75 10.99 -16.21
C PHE A 29 24.53 10.47 -16.95
N THR A 30 24.74 9.87 -18.12
CA THR A 30 23.65 9.32 -18.95
C THR A 30 23.83 7.82 -19.15
N ILE A 31 22.77 7.05 -18.91
CA ILE A 31 22.69 5.63 -19.27
C ILE A 31 21.75 5.49 -20.49
N PRO A 32 22.20 4.95 -21.63
CA PRO A 32 21.32 4.63 -22.75
C PRO A 32 20.47 3.39 -22.44
N MET A 33 19.16 3.48 -22.71
CA MET A 33 18.19 2.42 -22.43
C MET A 33 17.12 2.36 -23.53
N LEU A 34 17.10 1.30 -24.33
CA LEU A 34 16.07 1.04 -25.36
C LEU A 34 15.78 2.25 -26.27
N GLY A 35 16.83 2.90 -26.78
CA GLY A 35 16.70 4.08 -27.65
C GLY A 35 16.30 5.38 -26.93
N LYS A 36 16.19 5.36 -25.60
CA LYS A 36 16.07 6.54 -24.73
C LYS A 36 17.37 6.78 -23.99
N ARG A 37 17.57 8.03 -23.55
CA ARG A 37 18.69 8.46 -22.72
C ARG A 37 18.16 8.75 -21.32
N LEU A 38 18.66 8.05 -20.32
CA LEU A 38 18.36 8.33 -18.92
C LEU A 38 19.49 9.17 -18.34
N THR A 39 19.26 10.46 -18.14
CA THR A 39 20.25 11.40 -17.61
C THR A 39 20.03 11.59 -16.12
N PHE A 40 20.95 11.05 -15.33
CA PHE A 40 20.91 11.04 -13.87
C PHE A 40 21.45 12.35 -13.30
N LEU A 41 20.76 12.82 -12.26
CA LEU A 41 21.12 13.96 -11.43
C LEU A 41 21.17 13.48 -9.97
N ILE A 42 22.38 13.31 -9.44
CA ILE A 42 22.64 12.73 -8.12
C ILE A 42 23.34 13.76 -7.23
N GLY A 43 22.78 13.99 -6.06
CA GLY A 43 23.31 14.92 -5.06
C GLY A 43 22.57 16.27 -5.02
N PRO A 44 22.61 16.99 -3.88
CA PRO A 44 21.76 18.17 -3.63
C PRO A 44 21.81 19.25 -4.71
N LYS A 45 23.00 19.59 -5.23
CA LYS A 45 23.16 20.61 -6.28
C LYS A 45 22.52 20.19 -7.59
N ALA A 46 22.74 18.95 -8.03
CA ALA A 46 22.12 18.41 -9.23
C ALA A 46 20.59 18.24 -9.06
N HIS A 47 20.12 17.94 -7.85
CA HIS A 47 18.69 17.83 -7.58
C HIS A 47 17.94 19.15 -7.75
N GLU A 48 18.58 20.31 -7.58
CA GLU A 48 17.93 21.61 -7.86
C GLU A 48 17.47 21.70 -9.31
N VAL A 49 18.26 21.15 -10.25
CA VAL A 49 17.90 21.08 -11.67
C VAL A 49 16.63 20.23 -11.86
N PHE A 50 16.48 19.16 -11.09
CA PHE A 50 15.30 18.30 -11.19
C PHE A 50 14.05 18.90 -10.52
N PHE A 51 14.16 19.32 -9.26
CA PHE A 51 12.99 19.65 -8.42
C PHE A 51 12.51 21.10 -8.56
N ASN A 52 13.37 22.04 -8.99
CA ASN A 52 12.94 23.41 -9.25
C ASN A 52 12.30 23.57 -10.65
N ALA A 53 12.42 22.56 -11.51
CA ALA A 53 11.85 22.59 -12.85
C ALA A 53 10.33 22.73 -12.84
N SER A 54 9.82 23.46 -13.83
CA SER A 54 8.40 23.53 -14.14
C SER A 54 7.93 22.33 -14.97
N ASP A 55 6.62 22.10 -15.02
CA ASP A 55 5.99 21.04 -15.83
C ASP A 55 6.18 21.29 -17.33
N ALA A 56 6.45 22.53 -17.73
CA ALA A 56 6.77 22.88 -19.12
C ALA A 56 8.20 22.49 -19.48
N GLU A 57 9.11 22.42 -18.51
CA GLU A 57 10.52 22.04 -18.71
C GLU A 57 10.71 20.53 -18.51
N LEU A 58 10.25 19.99 -17.38
CA LEU A 58 10.37 18.59 -16.99
C LEU A 58 8.98 17.98 -16.73
N GLY A 59 8.48 17.22 -17.70
CA GLY A 59 7.15 16.60 -17.69
C GLY A 59 7.10 15.28 -16.90
N GLN A 60 6.03 15.06 -16.13
CA GLN A 60 5.72 13.75 -15.52
C GLN A 60 4.84 12.88 -16.41
N GLU A 61 3.99 13.50 -17.22
CA GLU A 61 2.95 12.82 -18.01
C GLU A 61 3.59 11.75 -18.90
N GLU A 62 4.61 12.11 -19.67
CA GLU A 62 5.27 11.21 -20.63
C GLU A 62 5.89 9.96 -19.98
N VAL A 63 6.28 10.04 -18.71
CA VAL A 63 6.92 8.93 -18.01
C VAL A 63 5.93 8.06 -17.24
N TYR A 64 4.84 8.66 -16.75
CA TYR A 64 3.89 7.98 -15.85
C TYR A 64 2.50 7.76 -16.46
N LYS A 65 2.25 8.18 -17.70
CA LYS A 65 0.95 8.03 -18.38
C LYS A 65 0.48 6.59 -18.53
N PHE A 66 1.36 5.59 -18.42
CA PHE A 66 0.93 4.19 -18.39
C PHE A 66 -0.04 3.89 -17.22
N MET A 67 0.02 4.69 -16.14
CA MET A 67 -0.90 4.59 -15.01
C MET A 67 -2.33 5.01 -15.34
N THR A 68 -2.61 5.64 -16.50
CA THR A 68 -3.98 5.93 -16.96
C THR A 68 -4.84 4.67 -17.02
N ALA A 69 -4.24 3.51 -17.34
CA ALA A 69 -4.97 2.25 -17.37
C ALA A 69 -5.39 1.74 -15.97
N VAL A 70 -4.76 2.26 -14.91
CA VAL A 70 -5.08 1.93 -13.51
C VAL A 70 -5.96 3.03 -12.91
N PHE A 71 -5.61 4.30 -13.07
CA PHE A 71 -6.31 5.42 -12.45
C PHE A 71 -7.53 5.88 -13.25
N GLY A 72 -7.61 5.59 -14.54
CA GLY A 72 -8.65 6.07 -15.43
C GLY A 72 -8.28 7.38 -16.13
N LYS A 73 -9.12 7.76 -17.09
CA LYS A 73 -8.89 8.91 -17.97
C LYS A 73 -9.11 10.23 -17.25
N GLY A 74 -8.37 11.25 -17.64
CA GLY A 74 -8.48 12.60 -17.08
C GLY A 74 -8.06 12.72 -15.61
N VAL A 75 -7.40 11.72 -15.03
CA VAL A 75 -6.98 11.69 -13.63
C VAL A 75 -5.46 11.64 -13.51
N VAL A 76 -4.88 12.49 -12.66
CA VAL A 76 -3.46 12.55 -12.32
C VAL A 76 -2.57 12.65 -13.56
N TYR A 77 -2.00 11.54 -14.06
CA TYR A 77 -1.03 11.56 -15.15
C TYR A 77 -1.66 11.70 -16.55
N ASP A 78 -2.97 11.45 -16.66
CA ASP A 78 -3.71 11.66 -17.91
C ASP A 78 -4.27 13.08 -18.04
N ALA A 79 -4.34 13.82 -16.92
CA ALA A 79 -4.87 15.17 -16.89
C ALA A 79 -3.83 16.19 -17.39
N PRO A 80 -4.21 17.17 -18.23
CA PRO A 80 -3.33 18.28 -18.59
C PRO A 80 -2.84 19.02 -17.34
N SER A 81 -1.60 19.53 -17.36
CA SER A 81 -0.94 20.21 -16.23
C SER A 81 -1.82 21.20 -15.44
N HIS A 82 -2.60 22.05 -16.11
CA HIS A 82 -3.48 23.03 -15.46
C HIS A 82 -4.70 22.39 -14.74
N ILE A 83 -5.25 21.30 -15.29
CA ILE A 83 -6.30 20.51 -14.62
C ILE A 83 -5.69 19.73 -13.47
N ARG A 84 -4.55 19.08 -13.71
CA ARG A 84 -3.81 18.33 -12.70
C ARG A 84 -3.45 19.18 -11.49
N ALA A 85 -3.03 20.43 -11.69
CA ALA A 85 -2.79 21.37 -10.60
C ALA A 85 -4.04 21.59 -9.73
N GLN A 86 -5.24 21.65 -10.32
CA GLN A 86 -6.49 21.70 -9.56
C GLN A 86 -6.74 20.39 -8.80
N GLN A 87 -6.49 19.23 -9.43
CA GLN A 87 -6.64 17.92 -8.80
C GLN A 87 -5.75 17.79 -7.56
N PHE A 88 -4.47 18.13 -7.65
CA PHE A 88 -3.55 18.11 -6.51
C PHE A 88 -3.99 19.08 -5.41
N LYS A 89 -4.58 20.23 -5.76
CA LYS A 89 -5.18 21.14 -4.78
C LYS A 89 -6.39 20.52 -4.07
N PHE A 90 -7.21 19.74 -4.78
CA PHE A 90 -8.34 19.02 -4.18
C PHE A 90 -7.82 17.95 -3.21
N LEU A 91 -6.96 17.05 -3.69
CA LEU A 91 -6.38 16.00 -2.87
C LEU A 91 -5.66 16.57 -1.63
N GLY A 92 -4.97 17.71 -1.79
CA GLY A 92 -4.28 18.36 -0.68
C GLY A 92 -5.22 18.93 0.36
N LYS A 93 -6.36 19.49 -0.07
CA LYS A 93 -7.43 19.91 0.85
C LYS A 93 -8.08 18.74 1.58
N GLY A 94 -8.20 17.59 0.92
CA GLY A 94 -8.70 16.35 1.53
C GLY A 94 -7.72 15.73 2.55
N LEU A 95 -6.46 16.16 2.57
CA LEU A 95 -5.42 15.69 3.49
C LEU A 95 -4.94 16.80 4.47
N ARG A 96 -5.74 17.85 4.67
CA ARG A 96 -5.40 18.92 5.63
C ARG A 96 -5.55 18.48 7.08
N THR A 97 -4.85 19.19 7.96
CA THR A 97 -4.84 19.00 9.42
C THR A 97 -6.21 18.74 10.02
N GLU A 98 -7.24 19.50 9.65
CA GLU A 98 -8.59 19.34 10.20
C GLU A 98 -9.18 17.95 9.93
N ARG A 99 -8.84 17.33 8.79
CA ARG A 99 -9.24 15.97 8.42
C ARG A 99 -8.32 14.92 9.02
N LEU A 100 -7.02 15.21 9.08
CA LEU A 100 -6.05 14.32 9.74
C LEU A 100 -6.40 14.09 11.22
N LYS A 101 -6.97 15.11 11.88
CA LYS A 101 -7.48 14.99 13.25
C LYS A 101 -8.55 13.91 13.40
N SER A 102 -9.48 13.78 12.45
CA SER A 102 -10.53 12.75 12.50
C SER A 102 -10.02 11.34 12.16
N TYR A 103 -8.83 11.22 11.56
CA TYR A 103 -8.26 9.92 11.17
C TYR A 103 -7.57 9.18 12.31
N VAL A 104 -7.00 9.89 13.30
CA VAL A 104 -6.26 9.23 14.39
C VAL A 104 -7.12 8.21 15.16
N PRO A 105 -8.34 8.55 15.62
CA PRO A 105 -9.20 7.57 16.31
C PRO A 105 -9.53 6.37 15.43
N LEU A 106 -9.77 6.58 14.13
CA LEU A 106 -10.05 5.51 13.17
C LEU A 106 -8.86 4.56 13.01
N ILE A 107 -7.65 5.11 12.96
CA ILE A 107 -6.41 4.32 12.85
C ILE A 107 -6.20 3.52 14.14
N VAL A 108 -6.41 4.13 15.32
CA VAL A 108 -6.32 3.43 16.61
C VAL A 108 -7.29 2.25 16.67
N GLU A 109 -8.56 2.48 16.33
CA GLU A 109 -9.60 1.45 16.37
C GLU A 109 -9.27 0.27 15.44
N GLU A 110 -8.94 0.54 14.17
CA GLU A 110 -8.57 -0.48 13.19
C GLU A 110 -7.30 -1.24 13.63
N THR A 111 -6.31 -0.55 14.20
CA THR A 111 -5.08 -1.18 14.67
C THR A 111 -5.35 -2.09 15.86
N ARG A 112 -6.11 -1.64 16.86
CA ARG A 112 -6.49 -2.47 18.01
C ARG A 112 -7.27 -3.71 17.57
N ARG A 113 -8.27 -3.54 16.69
CA ARG A 113 -9.08 -4.64 16.17
C ARG A 113 -8.20 -5.68 15.47
N TYR A 114 -7.35 -5.23 14.56
CA TYR A 114 -6.44 -6.12 13.84
C TYR A 114 -5.51 -6.88 14.78
N LEU A 115 -4.85 -6.18 15.72
CA LEU A 115 -3.91 -6.80 16.64
C LEU A 115 -4.59 -7.78 17.60
N ALA A 116 -5.83 -7.51 18.03
CA ALA A 116 -6.59 -8.42 18.88
C ALA A 116 -7.04 -9.70 18.14
N GLU A 117 -7.22 -9.63 16.83
CA GLU A 117 -7.59 -10.78 15.99
C GLU A 117 -6.37 -11.59 15.55
N LYS A 118 -5.32 -10.92 15.05
CA LYS A 118 -4.18 -11.58 14.40
C LYS A 118 -3.04 -11.93 15.36
N LEU A 119 -2.88 -11.17 16.44
CA LEU A 119 -1.85 -11.38 17.46
C LEU A 119 -2.50 -11.68 18.82
N SER A 120 -3.58 -12.48 18.83
CA SER A 120 -4.37 -12.78 20.03
C SER A 120 -3.60 -13.54 21.11
N GLU A 121 -2.67 -14.40 20.71
CA GLU A 121 -1.89 -15.22 21.64
C GLU A 121 -0.92 -14.37 22.48
N PRO A 122 -0.61 -14.76 23.74
CA PRO A 122 0.33 -14.01 24.58
C PRO A 122 1.73 -13.86 23.96
N THR A 123 2.15 -14.84 23.17
CA THR A 123 3.40 -14.84 22.42
C THR A 123 3.23 -15.51 21.08
N GLY A 124 3.98 -15.09 20.07
CA GLY A 124 3.99 -15.76 18.77
C GLY A 124 5.02 -15.20 17.81
N GLU A 125 4.90 -15.59 16.55
CA GLU A 125 5.72 -15.09 15.44
C GLU A 125 4.86 -14.67 14.25
N VAL A 126 5.15 -13.49 13.70
CA VAL A 126 4.48 -12.97 12.50
C VAL A 126 5.49 -12.49 11.48
N ASP A 127 5.11 -12.45 10.21
CA ASP A 127 5.83 -11.67 9.22
C ASP A 127 5.42 -10.19 9.38
N ILE A 128 6.39 -9.33 9.67
CA ILE A 128 6.10 -7.92 9.92
C ILE A 128 5.78 -7.17 8.61
N LEU A 129 6.20 -7.66 7.45
CA LEU A 129 5.81 -7.08 6.17
C LEU A 129 4.32 -7.32 5.91
N ASP A 130 3.84 -8.55 6.14
CA ASP A 130 2.43 -8.90 5.98
C ASP A 130 1.56 -8.12 6.98
N THR A 131 1.99 -8.09 8.24
CA THR A 131 1.30 -7.37 9.33
C THR A 131 1.16 -5.89 9.01
N MET A 132 2.24 -5.22 8.61
CA MET A 132 2.18 -3.79 8.25
C MET A 132 1.37 -3.58 6.97
N SER A 133 1.49 -4.46 5.96
CA SER A 133 0.73 -4.31 4.72
C SER A 133 -0.78 -4.40 4.96
N GLU A 134 -1.24 -5.35 5.79
CA GLU A 134 -2.64 -5.51 6.18
C GLU A 134 -3.14 -4.34 7.04
N LEU A 135 -2.39 -3.91 8.05
CA LEU A 135 -2.76 -2.76 8.89
C LEU A 135 -2.89 -1.47 8.06
N LEU A 136 -1.94 -1.22 7.16
CA LEU A 136 -1.88 0.02 6.39
C LEU A 136 -3.03 0.09 5.36
N ILE A 137 -3.40 -1.03 4.73
CA ILE A 137 -4.57 -1.07 3.81
C ILE A 137 -5.89 -0.89 4.57
N LEU A 138 -6.06 -1.52 5.73
CA LEU A 138 -7.27 -1.40 6.54
C LEU A 138 -7.49 0.05 7.02
N THR A 139 -6.44 0.65 7.57
CA THR A 139 -6.47 2.01 8.10
C THR A 139 -6.61 3.05 6.97
N ALA A 140 -5.91 2.88 5.85
CA ALA A 140 -6.06 3.77 4.68
C ALA A 140 -7.46 3.67 4.06
N SER A 141 -8.00 2.46 3.91
CA SER A 141 -9.37 2.25 3.41
C SER A 141 -10.38 2.98 4.29
N ARG A 142 -10.28 2.83 5.62
CA ARG A 142 -11.17 3.51 6.56
C ARG A 142 -11.09 5.04 6.48
N CYS A 143 -9.89 5.60 6.42
CA CYS A 143 -9.68 7.06 6.41
C CYS A 143 -10.04 7.71 5.07
N LEU A 144 -9.71 7.06 3.95
CA LEU A 144 -9.82 7.63 2.61
C LEU A 144 -11.13 7.26 1.92
N MET A 145 -11.56 6.00 2.02
CA MET A 145 -12.73 5.51 1.29
C MET A 145 -14.01 5.50 2.13
N GLY A 146 -13.90 5.63 3.45
CA GLY A 146 -15.02 5.76 4.36
C GLY A 146 -15.50 4.46 4.99
N LYS A 147 -16.43 4.61 5.94
CA LYS A 147 -16.97 3.51 6.77
C LYS A 147 -17.66 2.43 5.94
N GLU A 148 -18.50 2.82 4.99
CA GLU A 148 -19.29 1.89 4.19
C GLU A 148 -18.39 0.99 3.34
N VAL A 149 -17.36 1.56 2.72
CA VAL A 149 -16.40 0.80 1.93
C VAL A 149 -15.63 -0.16 2.83
N ARG A 150 -15.14 0.31 3.98
CA ARG A 150 -14.38 -0.52 4.94
C ARG A 150 -15.21 -1.64 5.58
N GLU A 151 -16.49 -1.41 5.87
CA GLU A 151 -17.32 -2.39 6.61
C GLU A 151 -18.08 -3.35 5.71
N THR A 152 -18.47 -2.92 4.50
CA THR A 152 -19.36 -3.72 3.65
C THR A 152 -18.73 -4.16 2.33
N LEU A 153 -17.74 -3.42 1.82
CA LEU A 153 -17.17 -3.66 0.49
C LEU A 153 -15.67 -3.99 0.52
N PHE A 154 -15.07 -4.10 1.71
CA PHE A 154 -13.62 -4.15 1.85
C PHE A 154 -12.98 -5.28 1.05
N THR A 155 -13.50 -6.50 1.16
CA THR A 155 -12.97 -7.66 0.42
C THR A 155 -13.06 -7.49 -1.08
N GLN A 156 -14.18 -6.95 -1.58
CA GLN A 156 -14.36 -6.70 -3.02
C GLN A 156 -13.38 -5.63 -3.50
N VAL A 157 -13.27 -4.52 -2.79
CA VAL A 157 -12.31 -3.45 -3.12
C VAL A 157 -10.87 -3.95 -3.05
N ALA A 158 -10.52 -4.74 -2.04
CA ALA A 158 -9.17 -5.29 -1.89
C ALA A 158 -8.80 -6.23 -3.05
N ASN A 159 -9.72 -7.11 -3.47
CA ASN A 159 -9.50 -8.02 -4.60
C ASN A 159 -9.36 -7.26 -5.93
N LEU A 160 -10.25 -6.30 -6.18
CA LEU A 160 -10.17 -5.46 -7.38
C LEU A 160 -8.89 -4.63 -7.39
N TYR A 161 -8.48 -4.12 -6.23
CA TYR A 161 -7.24 -3.38 -6.09
C TYR A 161 -6.00 -4.26 -6.33
N HIS A 162 -6.02 -5.51 -5.85
CA HIS A 162 -4.97 -6.48 -6.15
C HIS A 162 -4.86 -6.74 -7.66
N ASP A 163 -5.99 -6.92 -8.35
CA ASP A 163 -6.01 -7.11 -9.80
C ASP A 163 -5.53 -5.86 -10.57
N LEU A 164 -5.83 -4.67 -10.05
CA LEU A 164 -5.30 -3.42 -10.58
C LEU A 164 -3.77 -3.36 -10.46
N ASP A 165 -3.23 -3.73 -9.30
CA ASP A 165 -1.79 -3.73 -8.99
C ASP A 165 -1.03 -4.79 -9.80
N GLN A 166 -1.51 -6.03 -9.85
CA GLN A 166 -0.89 -7.10 -10.65
C GLN A 166 -0.96 -6.85 -12.17
N GLY A 167 -1.85 -5.95 -12.60
CA GLY A 167 -1.90 -5.43 -13.96
C GLY A 167 -0.72 -4.55 -14.38
N ILE A 168 0.12 -4.13 -13.42
CA ILE A 168 1.26 -3.25 -13.66
C ILE A 168 2.51 -4.10 -13.83
N THR A 169 2.71 -4.58 -15.05
CA THR A 169 3.89 -5.36 -15.44
C THR A 169 4.95 -4.47 -16.07
N PRO A 170 6.23 -4.92 -16.19
CA PRO A 170 7.24 -4.18 -16.93
C PRO A 170 6.83 -3.83 -18.38
N LEU A 171 6.00 -4.68 -19.00
CA LEU A 171 5.44 -4.43 -20.33
C LEU A 171 4.51 -3.21 -20.34
N SER A 172 3.80 -2.91 -19.23
CA SER A 172 2.87 -1.79 -19.13
C SER A 172 3.52 -0.43 -19.40
N VAL A 173 4.83 -0.27 -19.12
CA VAL A 173 5.56 0.98 -19.37
C VAL A 173 5.60 1.32 -20.87
N PHE A 174 5.65 0.30 -21.74
CA PHE A 174 5.74 0.48 -23.19
C PHE A 174 4.40 0.26 -23.88
N MET A 175 3.63 -0.73 -23.42
CA MET A 175 2.35 -1.15 -23.99
C MET A 175 1.32 -1.32 -22.87
N PRO A 176 0.79 -0.21 -22.30
CA PRO A 176 -0.11 -0.26 -21.16
C PRO A 176 -1.40 -1.03 -21.42
N TYR A 177 -1.84 -1.16 -22.67
CA TYR A 177 -3.07 -1.83 -23.09
C TYR A 177 -2.81 -3.08 -23.95
N ALA A 178 -1.64 -3.71 -23.81
CA ALA A 178 -1.38 -4.97 -24.50
C ALA A 178 -2.42 -6.02 -24.07
N PRO A 179 -2.84 -6.94 -24.97
CA PRO A 179 -3.88 -7.93 -24.65
C PRO A 179 -3.32 -9.12 -23.84
N THR A 180 -2.61 -8.86 -22.75
CA THR A 180 -2.12 -9.91 -21.85
C THR A 180 -3.18 -10.26 -20.81
N PRO A 181 -3.15 -11.47 -20.22
CA PRO A 181 -4.07 -11.83 -19.14
C PRO A 181 -4.06 -10.84 -17.97
N ALA A 182 -2.88 -10.32 -17.59
CA ALA A 182 -2.74 -9.34 -16.51
C ALA A 182 -3.41 -8.00 -16.85
N HIS A 183 -3.20 -7.48 -18.07
CA HIS A 183 -3.82 -6.24 -18.53
C HIS A 183 -5.34 -6.37 -18.67
N LEU A 184 -5.83 -7.49 -19.21
CA LEU A 184 -7.28 -7.75 -19.33
C LEU A 184 -7.96 -7.91 -17.98
N LYS A 185 -7.29 -8.50 -16.98
CA LYS A 185 -7.81 -8.61 -15.61
C LYS A 185 -7.86 -7.23 -14.94
N ARG A 186 -6.79 -6.43 -15.07
CA ARG A 186 -6.73 -5.05 -14.59
C ARG A 186 -7.84 -4.17 -15.15
N ASP A 187 -8.05 -4.22 -16.47
CA ASP A 187 -9.03 -3.35 -17.12
C ASP A 187 -10.46 -3.71 -16.70
N ARG A 188 -10.76 -5.01 -16.53
CA ARG A 188 -12.02 -5.48 -15.92
C ARG A 188 -12.17 -4.98 -14.48
N ALA A 189 -11.13 -5.16 -13.66
CA ALA A 189 -11.15 -4.70 -12.28
C ALA A 189 -11.37 -3.18 -12.17
N ARG A 190 -10.83 -2.40 -13.11
CA ARG A 190 -11.04 -0.95 -13.16
C ARG A 190 -12.50 -0.58 -13.41
N VAL A 191 -13.16 -1.28 -14.32
CA VAL A 191 -14.59 -1.07 -14.63
C VAL A 191 -15.45 -1.45 -13.44
N GLU A 192 -15.23 -2.63 -12.86
CA GLU A 192 -15.95 -3.11 -11.67
C GLU A 192 -15.77 -2.16 -10.47
N MET A 193 -14.58 -1.58 -10.30
CA MET A 193 -14.32 -0.56 -9.28
C MET A 193 -15.20 0.70 -9.50
N VAL A 194 -15.38 1.17 -10.74
CA VAL A 194 -16.30 2.30 -11.04
C VAL A 194 -17.72 1.94 -10.68
N GLU A 195 -18.19 0.76 -11.08
CA GLU A 195 -19.57 0.34 -10.83
C GLU A 195 -19.85 0.26 -9.33
N LEU A 196 -18.90 -0.26 -8.56
CA LEU A 196 -18.98 -0.34 -7.12
C LEU A 196 -19.06 1.06 -6.48
N PHE A 197 -18.12 1.94 -6.79
CA PHE A 197 -18.11 3.31 -6.27
C PHE A 197 -19.28 4.15 -6.78
N THR A 198 -19.84 3.85 -7.96
CA THR A 198 -21.04 4.51 -8.48
C THR A 198 -22.20 4.41 -7.52
N LYS A 199 -22.43 3.22 -6.93
CA LYS A 199 -23.51 2.99 -5.96
C LYS A 199 -23.30 3.85 -4.70
N VAL A 200 -22.07 3.83 -4.17
CA VAL A 200 -21.71 4.59 -2.95
C VAL A 200 -21.79 6.10 -3.17
N ILE A 201 -21.23 6.61 -4.27
CA ILE A 201 -21.21 8.03 -4.62
C ILE A 201 -22.62 8.56 -4.86
N LYS A 202 -23.46 7.82 -5.60
CA LYS A 202 -24.87 8.20 -5.81
C LYS A 202 -25.63 8.27 -4.49
N LYS A 203 -25.45 7.27 -3.61
CA LYS A 203 -26.08 7.27 -2.28
C LYS A 203 -25.68 8.48 -1.46
N ARG A 204 -24.37 8.81 -1.40
CA ARG A 204 -23.88 9.99 -0.66
C ARG A 204 -24.41 11.29 -1.24
N ARG A 205 -24.38 11.46 -2.58
CA ARG A 205 -24.88 12.67 -3.23
C ARG A 205 -26.39 12.89 -3.11
N ALA A 206 -27.17 11.85 -2.82
CA ALA A 206 -28.60 11.95 -2.56
C ALA A 206 -28.93 12.42 -1.13
N GLN A 207 -27.95 12.44 -0.22
CA GLN A 207 -28.14 12.92 1.14
C GLN A 207 -28.23 14.45 1.17
N LYS A 208 -29.08 14.99 2.05
CA LYS A 208 -29.25 16.44 2.25
C LYS A 208 -27.94 17.10 2.70
N ASP A 209 -27.24 16.45 3.63
CA ASP A 209 -25.94 16.84 4.15
C ASP A 209 -24.95 15.71 3.88
N ILE A 210 -24.04 15.92 2.92
CA ILE A 210 -23.03 14.92 2.57
C ILE A 210 -22.01 14.88 3.71
N ASP A 211 -21.83 13.70 4.33
CA ASP A 211 -20.73 13.50 5.26
C ASP A 211 -19.40 13.68 4.52
N THR A 212 -18.64 14.69 4.92
CA THR A 212 -17.30 14.98 4.39
C THR A 212 -16.23 14.69 5.43
N SER A 213 -16.45 13.77 6.37
CA SER A 213 -15.44 13.34 7.35
C SER A 213 -14.28 12.57 6.71
N ASP A 214 -14.52 11.87 5.59
CA ASP A 214 -13.53 11.12 4.81
C ASP A 214 -13.24 11.77 3.43
N MET A 215 -12.25 11.23 2.72
CA MET A 215 -11.85 11.74 1.39
C MET A 215 -12.92 11.49 0.32
N LEU A 216 -13.60 10.34 0.32
CA LEU A 216 -14.66 10.05 -0.64
C LEU A 216 -15.80 11.08 -0.56
N GLY A 217 -16.27 11.37 0.65
CA GLY A 217 -17.33 12.33 0.92
C GLY A 217 -16.93 13.74 0.54
N TYR A 218 -15.69 14.12 0.86
CA TYR A 218 -15.10 15.38 0.40
C TYR A 218 -15.10 15.48 -1.13
N LEU A 219 -14.59 14.48 -1.84
CA LEU A 219 -14.52 14.47 -3.31
C LEU A 219 -15.90 14.52 -3.97
N CYS A 220 -16.95 14.00 -3.33
CA CYS A 220 -18.33 14.13 -3.81
C CYS A 220 -18.79 15.60 -3.94
N THR A 221 -18.20 16.52 -3.16
CA THR A 221 -18.55 17.95 -3.11
C THR A 221 -17.64 18.85 -3.97
N VAL A 222 -16.51 18.32 -4.44
CA VAL A 222 -15.48 19.10 -5.12
C VAL A 222 -15.88 19.45 -6.56
N ARG A 223 -15.58 20.69 -6.96
CA ARG A 223 -15.80 21.22 -8.31
C ARG A 223 -14.51 21.70 -8.96
N TYR A 224 -14.34 21.41 -10.24
CA TYR A 224 -13.38 22.12 -11.08
C TYR A 224 -13.82 23.57 -11.24
N LYS A 225 -12.88 24.49 -11.43
CA LYS A 225 -13.23 25.86 -11.81
C LYS A 225 -13.78 25.89 -13.24
N GLY A 226 -14.86 26.63 -13.47
CA GLY A 226 -15.34 26.95 -14.80
C GLY A 226 -14.47 28.04 -15.45
N GLU A 227 -14.49 28.09 -16.77
CA GLU A 227 -13.84 29.17 -17.54
C GLU A 227 -14.72 30.42 -17.59
N GLY A 228 -14.10 31.60 -17.63
CA GLY A 228 -14.82 32.87 -17.85
C GLY A 228 -15.89 33.20 -16.79
N GLY A 229 -15.72 32.75 -15.54
CA GLY A 229 -16.67 33.03 -14.45
C GLY A 229 -17.89 32.09 -14.40
N LYS A 230 -17.96 31.06 -15.26
CA LYS A 230 -19.02 30.05 -15.21
C LYS A 230 -18.89 29.16 -13.97
N GLU A 231 -20.03 28.63 -13.53
CA GLU A 231 -20.05 27.67 -12.43
C GLU A 231 -19.26 26.41 -12.80
N GLY A 232 -18.48 25.93 -11.84
CA GLY A 232 -17.65 24.76 -11.97
C GLY A 232 -18.43 23.45 -12.03
N ARG A 233 -17.94 22.46 -12.79
CA ARG A 233 -18.52 21.12 -12.78
C ARG A 233 -18.04 20.31 -11.59
N LEU A 234 -18.92 19.46 -11.06
CA LEU A 234 -18.54 18.43 -10.09
C LEU A 234 -17.60 17.40 -10.73
N LEU A 235 -16.82 16.73 -9.88
CA LEU A 235 -16.09 15.54 -10.27
C LEU A 235 -17.08 14.45 -10.72
N THR A 236 -16.75 13.79 -11.83
CA THR A 236 -17.49 12.61 -12.28
C THR A 236 -17.19 11.42 -11.35
N THR A 237 -18.06 10.41 -11.39
CA THR A 237 -17.84 9.17 -10.63
C THR A 237 -16.52 8.48 -11.01
N ASP A 238 -16.17 8.48 -12.30
CA ASP A 238 -14.93 7.88 -12.77
C ASP A 238 -13.69 8.64 -12.24
N GLU A 239 -13.75 9.98 -12.21
CA GLU A 239 -12.66 10.79 -11.64
C GLU A 239 -12.52 10.59 -10.13
N ILE A 240 -13.63 10.55 -9.38
CA ILE A 240 -13.59 10.27 -7.93
C ILE A 240 -13.00 8.88 -7.68
N THR A 241 -13.46 7.87 -8.42
CA THR A 241 -12.94 6.50 -8.32
C THR A 241 -11.44 6.47 -8.62
N GLY A 242 -11.01 7.14 -9.69
CA GLY A 242 -9.61 7.26 -10.07
C GLY A 242 -8.75 7.93 -9.00
N PHE A 243 -9.24 8.99 -8.34
CA PHE A 243 -8.53 9.61 -7.23
C PHE A 243 -8.41 8.68 -6.01
N LEU A 244 -9.45 7.93 -5.68
CA LEU A 244 -9.40 6.97 -4.57
C LEU A 244 -8.40 5.84 -4.85
N ILE A 245 -8.38 5.30 -6.07
CA ILE A 245 -7.38 4.32 -6.51
C ILE A 245 -5.97 4.94 -6.43
N ALA A 246 -5.77 6.14 -6.96
CA ALA A 246 -4.46 6.79 -6.99
C ALA A 246 -3.93 7.09 -5.58
N LEU A 247 -4.80 7.53 -4.65
CA LEU A 247 -4.41 7.78 -3.25
C LEU A 247 -4.03 6.48 -2.54
N LEU A 248 -4.81 5.41 -2.73
CA LEU A 248 -4.53 4.12 -2.13
C LEU A 248 -3.20 3.55 -2.66
N PHE A 249 -3.00 3.64 -3.97
CA PHE A 249 -1.76 3.27 -4.64
C PHE A 249 -0.53 4.03 -4.16
N ALA A 250 -0.66 5.34 -3.99
CA ALA A 250 0.43 6.15 -3.47
C ALA A 250 0.76 5.82 -2.00
N GLY A 251 -0.24 5.51 -1.18
CA GLY A 251 -0.10 5.43 0.28
C GLY A 251 0.09 4.03 0.87
N GLN A 252 -0.41 2.98 0.22
CA GLN A 252 -0.45 1.62 0.79
C GLN A 252 0.95 0.99 0.86
N HIS A 253 1.57 0.75 -0.29
CA HIS A 253 2.84 0.02 -0.36
C HIS A 253 4.00 0.84 0.23
N THR A 254 3.99 2.15 0.04
CA THR A 254 5.07 3.03 0.52
C THR A 254 5.13 3.09 2.04
N SER A 255 3.98 3.24 2.70
CA SER A 255 3.89 3.27 4.16
C SER A 255 4.15 1.89 4.78
N SER A 256 3.67 0.80 4.16
CA SER A 256 3.89 -0.55 4.69
C SER A 256 5.38 -0.91 4.70
N VAL A 257 6.08 -0.75 3.56
CA VAL A 257 7.50 -1.09 3.48
C VAL A 257 8.36 -0.16 4.33
N THR A 258 8.01 1.12 4.41
CA THR A 258 8.73 2.08 5.28
C THR A 258 8.58 1.69 6.75
N SER A 259 7.37 1.32 7.18
CA SER A 259 7.11 0.83 8.53
C SER A 259 7.92 -0.43 8.82
N THR A 260 7.88 -1.41 7.91
CA THR A 260 8.62 -2.66 8.03
C THR A 260 10.11 -2.43 8.18
N TRP A 261 10.73 -1.65 7.28
CA TRP A 261 12.16 -1.35 7.39
C TRP A 261 12.51 -0.64 8.70
N SER A 262 11.69 0.32 9.12
CA SER A 262 11.90 1.06 10.37
C SER A 262 11.88 0.11 11.57
N ILE A 263 10.90 -0.80 11.65
CA ILE A 263 10.82 -1.80 12.72
C ILE A 263 12.04 -2.74 12.67
N LEU A 264 12.37 -3.30 11.51
CA LEU A 264 13.51 -4.21 11.37
C LEU A 264 14.83 -3.54 11.76
N PHE A 265 15.05 -2.27 11.39
CA PHE A 265 16.22 -1.53 11.81
C PHE A 265 16.27 -1.28 13.31
N LEU A 266 15.15 -0.94 13.94
CA LEU A 266 15.07 -0.77 15.40
C LEU A 266 15.43 -2.07 16.12
N LEU A 267 14.88 -3.20 15.68
CA LEU A 267 15.16 -4.52 16.26
C LEU A 267 16.62 -4.93 16.05
N ASN A 268 17.15 -4.75 14.83
CA ASN A 268 18.54 -5.11 14.53
C ASN A 268 19.57 -4.19 15.20
N ASN A 269 19.16 -3.00 15.65
CA ASN A 269 19.99 -2.04 16.39
C ASN A 269 19.61 -1.93 17.88
N LYS A 270 18.95 -2.95 18.46
CA LYS A 270 18.49 -2.95 19.85
C LYS A 270 19.58 -2.54 20.86
N LYS A 271 20.83 -2.99 20.65
CA LYS A 271 21.99 -2.62 21.50
C LYS A 271 22.31 -1.12 21.55
N LYS A 272 21.83 -0.32 20.60
CA LYS A 272 22.01 1.14 20.58
C LYS A 272 20.94 1.88 21.40
N GLY A 273 19.93 1.19 21.94
CA GLY A 273 18.88 1.79 22.78
C GLY A 273 17.84 2.63 22.02
N TYR A 274 17.85 2.62 20.68
CA TYR A 274 16.89 3.40 19.88
C TYR A 274 15.44 2.92 20.10
N ILE A 275 15.21 1.61 20.14
CA ILE A 275 13.88 1.07 20.40
C ILE A 275 13.38 1.46 21.80
N ASP A 276 14.24 1.43 22.81
CA ASP A 276 13.89 1.80 24.19
C ASP A 276 13.53 3.29 24.30
N ARG A 277 14.32 4.16 23.65
CA ARG A 277 14.05 5.60 23.59
C ARG A 277 12.72 5.89 22.88
N MET A 278 12.46 5.23 21.76
CA MET A 278 11.19 5.36 21.03
C MET A 278 10.02 4.85 21.89
N GLN A 279 10.13 3.68 22.51
CA GLN A 279 9.08 3.14 23.36
C GLN A 279 8.78 4.05 24.55
N LYS A 280 9.81 4.65 25.16
CA LYS A 280 9.63 5.65 26.24
C LYS A 280 8.87 6.89 25.76
N GLU A 281 9.14 7.37 24.54
CA GLU A 281 8.39 8.47 23.93
C GLU A 281 6.92 8.06 23.69
N LEU A 282 6.68 6.89 23.09
CA LEU A 282 5.33 6.41 22.78
C LEU A 282 4.49 6.12 24.03
N ALA A 283 5.10 5.68 25.13
CA ALA A 283 4.42 5.44 26.40
C ALA A 283 3.90 6.74 27.04
N ALA A 284 4.47 7.90 26.72
CA ALA A 284 4.01 9.19 27.26
C ALA A 284 2.64 9.65 26.70
N PHE A 285 2.19 9.05 25.60
CA PHE A 285 1.00 9.50 24.88
C PHE A 285 -0.20 8.56 24.99
N ALA A 286 -0.05 7.42 25.65
CA ALA A 286 -1.14 6.48 25.87
C ALA A 286 -0.94 5.72 27.19
N ASP A 287 -1.92 5.81 28.09
CA ASP A 287 -1.92 5.09 29.37
C ASP A 287 -2.52 3.69 29.17
N PHE A 288 -1.70 2.76 28.71
CA PHE A 288 -2.10 1.36 28.52
C PHE A 288 -2.05 0.55 29.83
N GLU A 289 -1.44 1.06 30.91
CA GLU A 289 -1.24 0.34 32.17
C GLU A 289 -2.52 0.24 33.03
N LYS A 290 -3.49 1.15 32.84
CA LYS A 290 -4.68 1.26 33.73
C LYS A 290 -6.00 0.84 33.10
N GLY A 291 -5.99 0.21 31.92
CA GLY A 291 -7.23 -0.23 31.27
C GLY A 291 -8.18 0.91 30.85
N GLY A 292 -7.73 2.17 30.87
CA GLY A 292 -8.48 3.31 30.34
C GLY A 292 -7.81 4.66 30.58
N ALA A 293 -7.77 5.50 29.54
CA ALA A 293 -8.49 6.80 29.51
C ALA A 293 -8.04 7.74 28.39
N LYS A 294 -6.83 7.59 27.81
CA LYS A 294 -6.37 8.48 26.73
C LYS A 294 -5.88 7.71 25.51
N ASP A 295 -6.72 7.64 24.49
CA ASP A 295 -6.29 7.31 23.14
C ASP A 295 -5.39 8.42 22.60
N VAL A 296 -4.38 8.02 21.83
CA VAL A 296 -3.52 8.97 21.11
C VAL A 296 -4.39 9.90 20.27
N VAL A 297 -4.16 11.21 20.37
CA VAL A 297 -4.80 12.21 19.53
C VAL A 297 -3.81 12.82 18.55
N TYR A 298 -4.31 13.53 17.54
CA TYR A 298 -3.47 14.18 16.53
C TYR A 298 -2.36 15.05 17.12
N ASP A 299 -2.67 15.87 18.14
CA ASP A 299 -1.70 16.78 18.76
C ASP A 299 -0.61 16.04 19.56
N ASP A 300 -0.81 14.75 19.89
CA ASP A 300 0.24 13.92 20.48
C ASP A 300 1.22 13.45 19.38
N THR A 301 0.71 13.11 18.19
CA THR A 301 1.56 12.64 17.07
C THR A 301 2.54 13.69 16.58
N THR A 302 2.26 14.98 16.77
CA THR A 302 3.17 16.09 16.41
C THR A 302 4.35 16.21 17.37
N LYS A 303 4.28 15.57 18.55
CA LYS A 303 5.33 15.58 19.59
C LYS A 303 6.21 14.34 19.58
N MET A 304 5.90 13.36 18.73
CA MET A 304 6.64 12.10 18.59
C MET A 304 7.87 12.27 17.68
N GLU A 305 8.75 13.21 18.05
CA GLU A 305 9.90 13.61 17.23
C GLU A 305 10.89 12.47 17.02
N PHE A 306 11.16 11.65 18.03
CA PHE A 306 12.12 10.56 17.91
C PHE A 306 11.54 9.37 17.14
N THR A 307 10.25 9.07 17.30
CA THR A 307 9.55 8.08 16.49
C THR A 307 9.55 8.50 15.02
N GLU A 308 9.30 9.79 14.73
CA GLU A 308 9.42 10.33 13.38
C GLU A 308 10.83 10.17 12.83
N ALA A 309 11.86 10.51 13.62
CA ALA A 309 13.27 10.33 13.26
C ALA A 309 13.62 8.86 12.94
N CYS A 310 13.07 7.90 13.68
CA CYS A 310 13.26 6.46 13.42
C CYS A 310 12.65 6.03 12.09
N ILE A 311 11.44 6.51 11.79
CA ILE A 311 10.73 6.26 10.52
C ILE A 311 11.47 6.95 9.36
N GLN A 312 11.87 8.20 9.55
CA GLN A 312 12.59 9.00 8.58
C GLN A 312 13.94 8.39 8.23
N GLU A 313 14.66 7.84 9.21
CA GLU A 313 15.90 7.12 8.96
C GLU A 313 15.66 5.78 8.25
N GLY A 314 14.58 5.06 8.57
CA GLY A 314 14.17 3.88 7.82
C GLY A 314 13.89 4.20 6.35
N LEU A 315 13.16 5.29 6.10
CA LEU A 315 12.86 5.81 4.77
C LEU A 315 14.10 6.31 4.01
N ARG A 316 15.05 6.96 4.72
CA ARG A 316 16.35 7.34 4.14
C ARG A 316 17.12 6.10 3.72
N MET A 317 17.10 5.08 4.58
CA MET A 317 17.81 3.84 4.35
C MET A 317 17.21 3.09 3.15
N TYR A 318 15.92 2.77 3.16
CA TYR A 318 15.27 2.05 2.07
C TYR A 318 14.07 2.82 1.55
N PRO A 319 14.29 3.82 0.68
CA PRO A 319 13.19 4.55 0.08
C PRO A 319 12.39 3.62 -0.85
N PRO A 320 11.05 3.59 -0.71
CA PRO A 320 10.19 2.73 -1.53
C PRO A 320 10.31 3.01 -3.03
N LEU A 321 10.55 4.28 -3.42
CA LEU A 321 10.78 4.69 -4.80
C LEU A 321 12.26 5.02 -5.00
N ILE A 322 12.98 4.12 -5.65
CA ILE A 322 14.43 4.24 -5.83
C ILE A 322 14.84 5.20 -6.96
N LEU A 323 13.92 5.53 -7.86
CA LEU A 323 14.10 6.43 -9.01
C LEU A 323 12.88 7.34 -9.18
N LEU A 324 13.12 8.64 -9.39
CA LEU A 324 12.12 9.61 -9.79
C LEU A 324 12.49 10.15 -11.17
N MET A 325 11.55 10.17 -12.10
CA MET A 325 11.83 10.42 -13.51
C MET A 325 10.97 11.54 -14.08
N ARG A 326 11.53 12.31 -15.02
CA ARG A 326 10.82 13.34 -15.80
C ARG A 326 11.30 13.32 -17.23
N TYR A 327 10.43 13.68 -18.16
CA TYR A 327 10.79 13.88 -19.56
C TYR A 327 11.26 15.32 -19.79
N CYS A 328 12.43 15.48 -20.41
CA CYS A 328 12.99 16.78 -20.75
C CYS A 328 12.27 17.37 -21.97
N ARG A 329 11.29 18.26 -21.73
CA ARG A 329 10.53 18.95 -22.78
C ARG A 329 11.32 20.09 -23.40
N ILE A 330 12.11 20.77 -22.57
CA ILE A 330 13.02 21.87 -22.93
C ILE A 330 14.40 21.50 -22.41
N GLY A 331 15.44 21.68 -23.23
CA GLY A 331 16.82 21.37 -22.83
C GLY A 331 17.26 22.18 -21.62
N ARG A 332 18.11 21.60 -20.76
CA ARG A 332 18.56 22.21 -19.51
C ARG A 332 20.07 22.11 -19.36
N GLU A 333 20.61 22.76 -18.34
CA GLU A 333 22.05 22.72 -18.04
C GLU A 333 22.30 22.38 -16.57
N TYR A 334 23.43 21.72 -16.32
CA TYR A 334 24.04 21.58 -15.00
C TYR A 334 25.55 21.81 -15.12
N GLY A 335 26.02 22.95 -14.60
CA GLY A 335 27.40 23.37 -14.79
C GLY A 335 27.74 23.48 -16.28
N LYS A 336 28.72 22.70 -16.74
CA LYS A 336 29.15 22.65 -18.15
C LYS A 336 28.39 21.64 -19.02
N TYR A 337 27.45 20.89 -18.44
CA TYR A 337 26.77 19.78 -19.12
C TYR A 337 25.37 20.21 -19.58
N GLY A 338 25.09 20.01 -20.88
CA GLY A 338 23.75 20.13 -21.43
C GLY A 338 22.96 18.84 -21.26
N ILE A 339 21.68 18.98 -20.91
CA ILE A 339 20.65 17.94 -20.83
C ILE A 339 19.70 18.17 -22.01
N PRO A 340 19.80 17.37 -23.09
CA PRO A 340 19.00 17.59 -24.29
C PRO A 340 17.50 17.37 -24.07
N LYS A 341 16.68 18.09 -24.86
CA LYS A 341 15.27 17.76 -25.03
C LYS A 341 15.14 16.30 -25.50
N GLY A 342 14.21 15.56 -24.90
CA GLY A 342 13.97 14.15 -25.21
C GLY A 342 14.60 13.16 -24.23
N ASP A 343 15.57 13.60 -23.42
CA ASP A 343 16.12 12.79 -22.34
C ASP A 343 15.07 12.53 -21.26
N ILE A 344 15.12 11.35 -20.64
CA ILE A 344 14.45 11.08 -19.37
C ILE A 344 15.43 11.48 -18.27
N VAL A 345 15.16 12.59 -17.61
CA VAL A 345 15.95 13.05 -16.47
C VAL A 345 15.55 12.23 -15.24
N VAL A 346 16.54 11.73 -14.50
CA VAL A 346 16.33 10.81 -13.37
C VAL A 346 17.05 11.33 -12.14
N THR A 347 16.42 11.24 -10.98
CA THR A 347 17.12 11.33 -9.69
C THR A 347 16.86 10.05 -8.88
N SER A 348 17.82 9.63 -8.06
CA SER A 348 17.71 8.40 -7.27
C SER A 348 17.75 8.71 -5.77
N PRO A 349 16.59 8.71 -5.08
CA PRO A 349 16.57 8.83 -3.62
C PRO A 349 17.48 7.79 -2.93
N ALA A 350 17.48 6.55 -3.43
CA ALA A 350 18.27 5.46 -2.85
C ALA A 350 19.80 5.64 -2.98
N ALA A 351 20.26 6.26 -4.07
CA ALA A 351 21.68 6.58 -4.25
C ALA A 351 22.05 7.88 -3.53
N SER A 352 21.27 8.94 -3.72
CA SER A 352 21.59 10.27 -3.21
C SER A 352 21.53 10.35 -1.68
N MET A 353 20.61 9.62 -1.03
CA MET A 353 20.55 9.55 0.42
C MET A 353 21.62 8.63 1.03
N ARG A 354 22.57 8.14 0.22
CA ARG A 354 23.76 7.37 0.63
C ARG A 354 25.09 8.08 0.39
N LEU A 355 25.05 9.36 0.03
CA LEU A 355 26.28 10.14 -0.12
C LEU A 355 26.84 10.50 1.25
N ASN A 356 28.06 10.04 1.56
CA ASN A 356 28.72 10.33 2.85
C ASN A 356 29.02 11.82 3.04
N ASP A 357 29.21 12.56 1.94
CA ASP A 357 29.40 14.02 1.97
C ASP A 357 28.11 14.79 2.32
N VAL A 358 26.97 14.10 2.30
CA VAL A 358 25.65 14.66 2.66
C VAL A 358 25.18 14.12 4.01
N PHE A 359 25.23 12.80 4.20
CA PHE A 359 24.86 12.12 5.44
C PHE A 359 26.09 11.41 6.00
N ARG A 360 26.60 11.84 7.16
CA ARG A 360 27.76 11.18 7.77
C ARG A 360 27.41 9.73 8.11
N THR A 361 28.34 8.81 7.83
CA THR A 361 28.13 7.36 7.97
C THR A 361 26.82 6.91 7.30
N ALA A 362 26.65 7.26 6.03
CA ALA A 362 25.36 7.17 5.32
C ALA A 362 24.77 5.75 5.28
N ASP A 363 25.60 4.71 5.35
CA ASP A 363 25.16 3.31 5.36
C ASP A 363 24.81 2.77 6.76
N GLN A 364 24.94 3.59 7.81
CA GLN A 364 24.53 3.22 9.16
C GLN A 364 23.15 3.80 9.48
N TYR A 365 22.28 2.94 10.03
CA TYR A 365 21.02 3.38 10.64
C TYR A 365 21.31 4.19 11.91
N ASN A 366 21.01 5.48 11.86
CA ASN A 366 21.21 6.42 12.95
C ASN A 366 20.08 7.48 12.98
N PRO A 367 18.98 7.25 13.72
CA PRO A 367 17.90 8.24 13.89
C PRO A 367 18.36 9.55 14.54
N GLU A 368 19.43 9.53 15.33
CA GLU A 368 19.91 10.73 16.04
C GLU A 368 20.52 11.78 15.09
N ARG A 369 20.81 11.41 13.84
CA ARG A 369 21.30 12.34 12.82
C ARG A 369 20.33 13.50 12.61
N TRP A 370 19.03 13.26 12.74
CA TRP A 370 17.99 14.27 12.51
C TRP A 370 17.99 15.38 13.58
N PHE A 371 18.68 15.16 14.71
CA PHE A 371 18.85 16.15 15.77
C PHE A 371 20.27 16.76 15.80
N THR A 372 21.25 16.04 15.24
CA THR A 372 22.67 16.40 15.35
C THR A 372 23.24 17.02 14.08
N GLU A 373 22.77 16.62 12.89
CA GLU A 373 23.22 17.12 11.60
C GLU A 373 22.38 18.34 11.19
N LYS A 374 22.88 19.53 11.53
CA LYS A 374 22.22 20.81 11.18
C LYS A 374 22.61 21.27 9.78
N ASN A 375 21.72 22.03 9.15
CA ASN A 375 21.96 22.73 7.87
C ASN A 375 22.26 21.80 6.67
N LEU A 376 21.60 20.64 6.59
CA LEU A 376 21.65 19.81 5.39
C LEU A 376 21.24 20.64 4.16
N PRO A 377 21.98 20.57 3.03
CA PRO A 377 21.59 21.25 1.80
C PRO A 377 20.16 20.92 1.38
N LYS A 378 19.49 21.85 0.69
CA LYS A 378 18.16 21.59 0.12
C LYS A 378 18.21 20.35 -0.77
N TYR A 379 17.17 19.52 -0.74
CA TYR A 379 17.11 18.26 -1.48
C TYR A 379 18.14 17.20 -1.05
N SER A 380 18.62 17.24 0.19
CA SER A 380 19.41 16.15 0.79
C SER A 380 18.55 14.93 1.12
N PHE A 381 17.44 15.14 1.83
CA PHE A 381 16.46 14.09 2.11
C PHE A 381 15.38 14.07 1.04
N LEU A 382 15.23 12.93 0.36
CA LEU A 382 14.31 12.73 -0.77
C LEU A 382 13.24 11.68 -0.51
N GLY A 383 12.98 11.30 0.75
CA GLY A 383 12.00 10.26 1.11
C GLY A 383 10.59 10.54 0.58
N PHE A 384 10.23 11.82 0.45
CA PHE A 384 8.96 12.29 -0.12
C PHE A 384 9.15 13.06 -1.43
N GLY A 385 10.28 12.88 -2.11
CA GLY A 385 10.65 13.69 -3.27
C GLY A 385 10.93 15.14 -2.90
N GLY A 386 10.60 16.08 -3.79
CA GLY A 386 10.86 17.50 -3.59
C GLY A 386 10.16 18.41 -4.60
N GLY A 387 10.19 19.71 -4.32
CA GLY A 387 9.64 20.75 -5.20
C GLY A 387 8.13 20.64 -5.38
N ARG A 388 7.62 21.05 -6.55
CA ARG A 388 6.18 21.08 -6.86
C ARG A 388 5.49 19.72 -6.87
N HIS A 389 6.27 18.64 -7.00
CA HIS A 389 5.79 17.27 -7.06
C HIS A 389 6.17 16.49 -5.78
N ALA A 390 6.47 17.18 -4.69
CA ALA A 390 6.66 16.56 -3.39
C ALA A 390 5.41 15.77 -2.97
N CYS A 391 5.60 14.69 -2.22
CA CYS A 391 4.52 13.80 -1.84
C CYS A 391 3.46 14.53 -1.00
N LEU A 392 2.24 14.55 -1.52
CA LEU A 392 1.09 15.15 -0.86
C LEU A 392 0.68 14.41 0.42
N GLY A 393 0.93 13.10 0.46
CA GLY A 393 0.58 12.21 1.56
C GLY A 393 1.58 12.18 2.70
N GLY A 394 2.66 12.97 2.69
CA GLY A 394 3.73 12.87 3.70
C GLY A 394 3.25 13.03 5.14
N ALA A 395 2.40 14.03 5.39
CA ALA A 395 1.80 14.24 6.71
C ALA A 395 0.87 13.08 7.13
N PHE A 396 0.06 12.57 6.21
CA PHE A 396 -0.80 11.41 6.46
C PHE A 396 0.01 10.14 6.75
N ALA A 397 1.09 9.89 5.99
CA ALA A 397 1.95 8.73 6.16
C ALA A 397 2.61 8.72 7.54
N TYR A 398 3.20 9.84 7.96
CA TYR A 398 3.77 9.94 9.31
C TYR A 398 2.71 9.80 10.39
N LEU A 399 1.54 10.44 10.24
CA LEU A 399 0.43 10.29 11.18
C LEU A 399 0.04 8.83 11.34
N GLN A 400 -0.18 8.14 10.22
CA GLN A 400 -0.60 6.75 10.17
C GLN A 400 0.44 5.83 10.81
N MET A 401 1.70 5.92 10.40
CA MET A 401 2.78 5.07 10.94
C MET A 401 3.01 5.33 12.43
N LYS A 402 3.07 6.59 12.87
CA LYS A 402 3.25 6.92 14.29
C LYS A 402 2.09 6.44 15.17
N THR A 403 0.86 6.55 14.67
CA THR A 403 -0.33 6.05 15.38
C THR A 403 -0.30 4.52 15.50
N ILE A 404 0.01 3.82 14.40
CA ILE A 404 0.16 2.36 14.41
C ILE A 404 1.28 1.92 15.35
N PHE A 405 2.44 2.59 15.31
CA PHE A 405 3.58 2.29 16.18
C PHE A 405 3.23 2.50 17.64
N THR A 406 2.48 3.57 17.97
CA THR A 406 1.99 3.83 19.33
C THR A 406 1.18 2.65 19.86
N VAL A 407 0.22 2.14 19.08
CA VAL A 407 -0.60 1.00 19.50
C VAL A 407 0.23 -0.28 19.56
N LEU A 408 1.00 -0.58 18.51
CA LEU A 408 1.79 -1.80 18.38
C LEU A 408 2.83 -1.95 19.50
N PHE A 409 3.68 -0.93 19.70
CA PHE A 409 4.81 -1.02 20.65
C PHE A 409 4.41 -0.80 22.11
N ASN A 410 3.24 -0.22 22.39
CA ASN A 410 2.71 -0.21 23.76
C ASN A 410 1.95 -1.51 24.09
N THR A 411 1.45 -2.22 23.09
CA THR A 411 0.75 -3.51 23.31
C THR A 411 1.72 -4.69 23.35
N TYR A 412 2.76 -4.67 22.51
CA TYR A 412 3.69 -5.78 22.34
C TYR A 412 5.15 -5.37 22.53
N GLU A 413 5.93 -6.28 23.07
CA GLU A 413 7.36 -6.33 22.85
C GLU A 413 7.65 -7.14 21.58
N LEU A 414 8.53 -6.61 20.73
CA LEU A 414 8.96 -7.27 19.51
C LEU A 414 10.44 -7.64 19.61
N ASP A 415 10.80 -8.79 19.04
CA ASP A 415 12.18 -9.18 18.81
C ASP A 415 12.35 -9.80 17.41
N ALA A 416 13.51 -9.62 16.80
CA ALA A 416 13.76 -10.20 15.49
C ALA A 416 13.98 -11.72 15.61
N VAL A 417 13.44 -12.50 14.67
CA VAL A 417 13.72 -13.95 14.61
C VAL A 417 15.19 -14.22 14.23
N THR A 418 15.80 -13.29 13.48
CA THR A 418 17.19 -13.35 13.02
C THR A 418 17.81 -11.94 13.03
N THR A 419 19.14 -11.88 13.13
CA THR A 419 19.92 -10.63 12.97
C THR A 419 20.25 -10.31 11.51
N GLU A 420 19.91 -11.21 10.58
CA GLU A 420 20.03 -10.95 9.15
C GLU A 420 18.94 -9.98 8.69
N MET A 421 19.34 -8.90 8.01
CA MET A 421 18.39 -7.98 7.37
C MET A 421 17.96 -8.54 6.01
N PRO A 422 16.67 -8.43 5.63
CA PRO A 422 16.22 -8.87 4.31
C PRO A 422 16.91 -8.08 3.19
N LYS A 423 16.98 -8.68 2.00
CA LYS A 423 17.41 -7.96 0.78
C LYS A 423 16.22 -7.18 0.19
N PRO A 424 16.45 -5.98 -0.38
CA PRO A 424 15.43 -5.26 -1.12
C PRO A 424 15.02 -6.00 -2.40
N ASN A 425 13.72 -6.01 -2.70
CA ASN A 425 13.16 -6.55 -3.93
C ASN A 425 13.08 -5.46 -5.02
N TYR A 426 14.12 -5.36 -5.86
CA TYR A 426 14.18 -4.38 -6.95
C TYR A 426 13.33 -4.75 -8.19
N ALA A 427 12.71 -5.93 -8.22
CA ALA A 427 11.80 -6.32 -9.30
C ALA A 427 10.39 -5.74 -9.10
N ALA A 428 10.04 -5.34 -7.88
CA ALA A 428 8.78 -4.66 -7.59
C ALA A 428 8.88 -3.16 -7.91
N MET A 429 7.77 -2.56 -8.33
CA MET A 429 7.69 -1.13 -8.58
C MET A 429 7.88 -0.31 -7.29
N VAL A 430 7.40 -0.82 -6.16
CA VAL A 430 7.70 -0.29 -4.83
C VAL A 430 8.67 -1.24 -4.14
N VAL A 431 9.86 -0.74 -3.83
CA VAL A 431 10.96 -1.55 -3.32
C VAL A 431 10.77 -1.80 -1.81
N GLY A 432 10.27 -2.98 -1.49
CA GLY A 432 10.19 -3.53 -0.14
C GLY A 432 11.23 -4.62 0.14
N PRO A 433 11.25 -5.19 1.35
CA PRO A 433 12.05 -6.38 1.62
C PRO A 433 11.46 -7.61 0.92
N HIS A 434 12.32 -8.59 0.58
CA HIS A 434 11.84 -9.93 0.27
C HIS A 434 11.21 -10.58 1.51
N HIS A 435 10.06 -11.23 1.34
CA HIS A 435 9.43 -12.05 2.39
C HIS A 435 10.36 -13.20 2.82
N GLY A 436 10.25 -13.62 4.07
CA GLY A 436 10.93 -14.81 4.58
C GLY A 436 11.36 -14.68 6.03
N LYS A 437 12.26 -15.56 6.49
CA LYS A 437 12.77 -15.52 7.88
C LYS A 437 13.28 -14.14 8.32
N PRO A 438 13.99 -13.34 7.47
CA PRO A 438 14.45 -12.00 7.85
C PRO A 438 13.35 -10.95 8.09
N THR A 439 12.13 -11.19 7.62
CA THR A 439 10.96 -10.32 7.91
C THR A 439 10.12 -10.84 9.07
N ARG A 440 10.46 -11.99 9.68
CA ARG A 440 9.72 -12.52 10.83
C ARG A 440 10.19 -11.91 12.15
N VAL A 441 9.22 -11.57 12.98
CA VAL A 441 9.42 -11.04 14.33
C VAL A 441 8.66 -11.89 15.35
N LYS A 442 9.29 -12.11 16.50
CA LYS A 442 8.63 -12.63 17.69
C LYS A 442 7.91 -11.48 18.37
N TYR A 443 6.72 -11.76 18.87
CA TYR A 443 5.98 -10.81 19.70
C TYR A 443 5.64 -11.44 21.06
N ARG A 444 5.62 -10.60 22.10
CA ARG A 444 5.10 -10.91 23.43
C ARG A 444 4.20 -9.79 23.88
N LYS A 445 2.98 -10.10 24.30
CA LYS A 445 2.02 -9.12 24.83
C LYS A 445 2.55 -8.56 26.16
N LYS A 446 2.58 -7.23 26.31
CA LYS A 446 3.08 -6.56 27.53
C LYS A 446 2.14 -6.69 28.73
N PHE A 447 0.83 -6.72 28.47
CA PHE A 447 -0.22 -6.82 29.49
C PHE A 447 -1.17 -7.98 29.14
N ILE A 448 -1.45 -8.85 30.11
CA ILE A 448 -2.36 -10.00 29.94
C ILE A 448 -3.85 -9.59 30.05
N GLN A 449 -4.15 -8.32 30.34
CA GLN A 449 -5.54 -7.83 30.28
C GLN A 449 -6.04 -7.85 28.83
N ASP A 450 -7.23 -8.40 28.59
CA ASP A 450 -7.76 -8.57 27.25
C ASP A 450 -7.96 -7.20 26.59
N ILE A 451 -7.39 -6.98 25.39
CA ILE A 451 -7.63 -5.76 24.60
C ILE A 451 -9.14 -5.58 24.37
N LYS A 452 -9.87 -6.71 24.35
CA LYS A 452 -11.33 -6.77 24.29
C LYS A 452 -12.01 -6.00 25.43
N ASP A 453 -11.45 -6.01 26.64
CA ASP A 453 -12.05 -5.34 27.81
C ASP A 453 -11.90 -3.81 27.74
N SER A 454 -10.82 -3.32 27.12
CA SER A 454 -10.60 -1.88 26.89
C SER A 454 -11.44 -1.30 25.75
N LEU A 455 -12.11 -2.16 24.97
CA LEU A 455 -13.04 -1.79 23.92
C LEU A 455 -14.45 -1.81 24.51
N ASP A 456 -14.85 -0.73 25.20
CA ASP A 456 -16.25 -0.47 25.60
C ASP A 456 -17.11 -0.10 24.35
N LEU A 457 -16.91 -0.86 23.28
CA LEU A 457 -17.73 -0.82 22.09
C LEU A 457 -19.07 -1.45 22.49
N LYS A 458 -20.16 -0.67 22.44
CA LYS A 458 -21.50 -1.25 22.21
C LYS A 458 -21.50 -1.88 20.83
N VAL A 459 -20.93 -3.08 20.75
CA VAL A 459 -20.92 -3.95 19.59
C VAL A 459 -22.36 -4.43 19.40
N PRO A 460 -23.04 -4.18 18.27
CA PRO A 460 -24.04 -5.13 17.83
C PRO A 460 -23.27 -6.43 17.66
N GLU A 461 -23.61 -7.47 18.44
CA GLU A 461 -23.05 -8.81 18.27
C GLU A 461 -22.89 -9.09 16.78
N ILE A 462 -21.65 -9.11 16.29
CA ILE A 462 -21.36 -10.00 15.19
C ILE A 462 -21.54 -11.35 15.86
N LYS A 463 -22.75 -11.93 15.71
CA LYS A 463 -22.97 -13.34 16.04
C LYS A 463 -21.73 -14.05 15.58
N SER A 464 -21.02 -14.72 16.49
CA SER A 464 -19.94 -15.61 16.13
C SER A 464 -20.47 -16.44 14.97
N MET A 465 -20.01 -16.16 13.75
CA MET A 465 -20.44 -16.93 12.61
C MET A 465 -20.01 -18.33 12.96
N SER A 466 -21.00 -19.21 13.11
CA SER A 466 -20.76 -20.64 13.17
C SER A 466 -19.71 -20.95 12.10
N THR A 467 -18.61 -21.56 12.49
CA THR A 467 -17.60 -22.06 11.52
C THR A 467 -18.16 -23.21 10.67
N LYS A 468 -19.42 -23.58 10.91
CA LYS A 468 -20.21 -24.47 10.07
C LYS A 468 -20.95 -23.66 9.02
N LEU A 469 -20.74 -23.99 7.75
CA LEU A 469 -21.51 -23.41 6.65
C LEU A 469 -23.01 -23.74 6.82
N GLU A 470 -23.87 -22.77 6.57
CA GLU A 470 -25.32 -22.95 6.54
C GLU A 470 -25.83 -22.82 5.11
N ALA A 471 -26.76 -23.70 4.70
CA ALA A 471 -27.32 -23.65 3.36
C ALA A 471 -28.04 -22.31 3.12
N PRO A 472 -27.90 -21.69 1.93
CA PRO A 472 -28.70 -20.54 1.55
C PRO A 472 -30.20 -20.89 1.58
N ALA A 473 -31.05 -19.94 1.95
CA ALA A 473 -32.49 -20.17 2.12
C ALA A 473 -33.20 -20.62 0.82
N ASP A 474 -32.61 -20.32 -0.34
CA ASP A 474 -33.07 -20.71 -1.67
C ASP A 474 -32.58 -22.09 -2.14
N LYS A 475 -31.68 -22.74 -1.37
CA LYS A 475 -31.12 -24.07 -1.69
C LYS A 475 -31.69 -25.13 -0.77
N THR A 476 -32.91 -25.57 -1.10
CA THR A 476 -33.68 -26.56 -0.33
C THR A 476 -33.52 -27.99 -0.82
N ALA A 477 -32.79 -28.23 -1.91
CA ALA A 477 -32.55 -29.57 -2.43
C ALA A 477 -31.72 -30.41 -1.45
N GLU A 478 -32.03 -31.70 -1.35
CA GLU A 478 -31.29 -32.68 -0.55
C GLU A 478 -30.72 -33.76 -1.47
N TYR A 479 -29.47 -34.14 -1.22
CA TYR A 479 -28.75 -35.15 -2.00
C TYR A 479 -28.21 -36.23 -1.07
N THR A 480 -28.29 -37.49 -1.48
CA THR A 480 -27.71 -38.64 -0.78
C THR A 480 -26.20 -38.74 -1.03
N ALA A 481 -25.47 -39.42 -0.15
CA ALA A 481 -24.04 -39.67 -0.36
C ALA A 481 -23.79 -40.47 -1.65
N GLU A 482 -24.69 -41.40 -2.00
CA GLU A 482 -24.64 -42.18 -3.23
C GLU A 482 -24.84 -41.33 -4.50
N GLU A 483 -25.59 -40.24 -4.41
CA GLU A 483 -25.74 -39.28 -5.51
C GLU A 483 -24.48 -38.45 -5.68
N VAL A 484 -23.94 -37.89 -4.59
CA VAL A 484 -22.71 -37.10 -4.65
C VAL A 484 -21.53 -37.94 -5.16
N ALA A 485 -21.44 -39.21 -4.77
CA ALA A 485 -20.38 -40.13 -5.19
C ALA A 485 -20.32 -40.40 -6.70
N LYS A 486 -21.41 -40.14 -7.44
CA LYS A 486 -21.44 -40.28 -8.91
C LYS A 486 -20.67 -39.15 -9.63
N HIS A 487 -20.50 -38.01 -8.96
CA HIS A 487 -19.87 -36.80 -9.50
C HIS A 487 -18.42 -36.68 -9.01
N ASN A 488 -17.54 -37.52 -9.56
CA ASN A 488 -16.16 -37.67 -9.07
C ASN A 488 -15.07 -37.48 -10.16
N LYS A 489 -15.39 -36.79 -11.26
CA LYS A 489 -14.49 -36.54 -12.40
C LYS A 489 -14.15 -35.06 -12.54
N GLU A 490 -13.09 -34.71 -13.26
CA GLU A 490 -12.66 -33.32 -13.42
C GLU A 490 -13.70 -32.43 -14.14
N ASP A 491 -14.46 -33.02 -15.05
CA ASP A 491 -15.55 -32.39 -15.80
C ASP A 491 -16.94 -32.63 -15.18
N ASP A 492 -16.99 -33.27 -14.01
CA ASP A 492 -18.21 -33.55 -13.24
C ASP A 492 -17.85 -33.82 -11.76
N LEU A 493 -17.66 -32.74 -11.00
CA LEU A 493 -17.12 -32.80 -9.64
C LEU A 493 -18.05 -32.17 -8.60
N TRP A 494 -18.62 -33.01 -7.74
CA TRP A 494 -19.30 -32.56 -6.53
C TRP A 494 -18.50 -32.91 -5.28
N ILE A 495 -18.63 -32.09 -4.25
CA ILE A 495 -18.00 -32.31 -2.93
C ILE A 495 -18.97 -31.96 -1.80
N VAL A 496 -18.74 -32.56 -0.63
CA VAL A 496 -19.44 -32.22 0.61
C VAL A 496 -18.54 -31.37 1.51
N VAL A 497 -19.07 -30.26 2.05
CA VAL A 497 -18.44 -29.48 3.12
C VAL A 497 -19.50 -29.11 4.17
N ASP A 498 -19.28 -29.47 5.44
CA ASP A 498 -20.18 -29.13 6.57
C ASP A 498 -21.65 -29.55 6.37
N ASP A 499 -21.89 -30.77 5.86
CA ASP A 499 -23.22 -31.29 5.50
C ASP A 499 -23.89 -30.56 4.31
N LEU A 500 -23.17 -29.73 3.55
CA LEU A 500 -23.66 -29.09 2.30
C LEU A 500 -23.01 -29.71 1.07
N VAL A 501 -23.75 -29.74 -0.03
CA VAL A 501 -23.30 -30.31 -1.31
C VAL A 501 -23.04 -29.18 -2.30
N PHE A 502 -21.88 -29.24 -2.95
CA PHE A 502 -21.39 -28.23 -3.88
C PHE A 502 -21.06 -28.84 -5.23
N ASP A 503 -21.56 -28.22 -6.30
CA ASP A 503 -21.13 -28.51 -7.68
C ASP A 503 -19.98 -27.57 -8.06
N VAL A 504 -18.75 -28.07 -7.97
CA VAL A 504 -17.53 -27.30 -8.22
C VAL A 504 -16.95 -27.57 -9.60
N THR A 505 -17.70 -28.22 -10.49
CA THR A 505 -17.27 -28.61 -11.85
C THR A 505 -16.67 -27.45 -12.63
N SER A 506 -17.36 -26.29 -12.65
CA SER A 506 -16.90 -25.09 -13.36
C SER A 506 -15.65 -24.43 -12.74
N TYR A 507 -15.29 -24.82 -11.51
CA TYR A 507 -14.19 -24.26 -10.76
C TYR A 507 -12.93 -25.13 -10.76
N VAL A 508 -13.01 -26.40 -11.16
CA VAL A 508 -11.87 -27.35 -11.14
C VAL A 508 -10.65 -26.78 -11.86
N ALA A 509 -10.83 -26.25 -13.08
CA ALA A 509 -9.76 -25.66 -13.89
C ALA A 509 -9.20 -24.34 -13.31
N GLN A 510 -9.93 -23.68 -12.41
CA GLN A 510 -9.58 -22.39 -11.80
C GLN A 510 -9.02 -22.56 -10.38
N HIS A 511 -9.05 -23.77 -9.83
CA HIS A 511 -8.64 -24.03 -8.46
C HIS A 511 -7.14 -23.76 -8.26
N PRO A 512 -6.73 -22.82 -7.37
CA PRO A 512 -5.33 -22.43 -7.19
C PRO A 512 -4.38 -23.57 -6.77
N GLY A 513 -4.93 -24.62 -6.14
CA GLY A 513 -4.18 -25.82 -5.77
C GLY A 513 -4.04 -26.85 -6.89
N GLY A 514 -4.48 -26.54 -8.11
CA GLY A 514 -4.58 -27.49 -9.23
C GLY A 514 -5.49 -28.67 -8.92
N LEU A 515 -5.16 -29.84 -9.45
CA LEU A 515 -5.91 -31.10 -9.27
C LEU A 515 -5.98 -31.61 -7.83
N ARG A 516 -5.40 -30.91 -6.84
CA ARG A 516 -5.58 -31.24 -5.41
C ARG A 516 -7.04 -31.17 -4.96
N ILE A 517 -7.89 -30.40 -5.66
CA ILE A 517 -9.34 -30.37 -5.42
C ILE A 517 -10.00 -31.75 -5.57
N MET A 518 -9.40 -32.64 -6.38
CA MET A 518 -9.92 -33.99 -6.64
C MET A 518 -9.71 -34.97 -5.47
N LYS A 519 -8.97 -34.60 -4.42
CA LYS A 519 -8.56 -35.53 -3.34
C LYS A 519 -9.75 -36.17 -2.59
N ASN A 520 -10.92 -35.53 -2.60
CA ASN A 520 -12.17 -36.05 -2.03
C ASN A 520 -13.34 -35.92 -3.03
N ALA A 521 -13.07 -36.14 -4.32
CA ALA A 521 -14.05 -36.06 -5.38
C ALA A 521 -15.24 -37.00 -5.11
N GLY A 522 -16.47 -36.46 -5.18
CA GLY A 522 -17.69 -37.20 -4.86
C GLY A 522 -17.87 -37.53 -3.37
N GLY A 523 -17.13 -36.90 -2.46
CA GLY A 523 -17.15 -37.24 -1.03
C GLY A 523 -16.95 -36.04 -0.09
N ASP A 524 -16.72 -36.35 1.19
CA ASP A 524 -16.52 -35.34 2.23
C ASP A 524 -15.14 -34.68 2.14
N ALA A 525 -15.15 -33.42 1.70
CA ALA A 525 -13.99 -32.58 1.59
C ALA A 525 -13.77 -31.69 2.82
N THR A 526 -14.66 -31.72 3.84
CA THR A 526 -14.62 -30.81 5.00
C THR A 526 -13.25 -30.68 5.65
N PRO A 527 -12.51 -31.77 5.97
CA PRO A 527 -11.20 -31.66 6.60
C PRO A 527 -10.14 -31.01 5.70
N GLY A 528 -10.18 -31.32 4.40
CA GLY A 528 -9.29 -30.71 3.41
C GLY A 528 -9.67 -29.26 3.10
N PHE A 529 -10.95 -28.95 3.15
CA PHE A 529 -11.48 -27.61 2.93
C PHE A 529 -11.14 -26.68 4.10
N LYS A 530 -11.27 -27.15 5.35
CA LYS A 530 -10.92 -26.39 6.56
C LYS A 530 -9.42 -26.40 6.93
N GLY A 531 -8.57 -26.97 6.07
CA GLY A 531 -7.13 -26.99 6.27
C GLY A 531 -6.47 -25.61 6.11
N PRO A 532 -5.24 -25.42 6.63
CA PRO A 532 -4.54 -24.13 6.66
C PRO A 532 -4.24 -23.53 5.27
N GLN A 533 -4.36 -24.33 4.20
CA GLN A 533 -4.21 -23.91 2.82
C GLN A 533 -5.36 -23.05 2.29
N HIS A 534 -6.52 -23.07 2.94
CA HIS A 534 -7.68 -22.27 2.54
C HIS A 534 -7.87 -21.10 3.51
N PRO A 535 -7.68 -19.86 3.05
CA PRO A 535 -7.96 -18.68 3.87
C PRO A 535 -9.46 -18.59 4.22
N SER A 536 -9.78 -17.87 5.29
CA SER A 536 -11.15 -17.76 5.82
C SER A 536 -12.20 -17.28 4.80
N HIS A 537 -11.80 -16.55 3.75
CA HIS A 537 -12.70 -16.06 2.69
C HIS A 537 -13.19 -17.16 1.74
N VAL A 538 -12.48 -18.29 1.63
CA VAL A 538 -12.88 -19.43 0.78
C VAL A 538 -14.21 -20.01 1.25
N LEU A 539 -14.51 -19.91 2.55
CA LEU A 539 -15.80 -20.27 3.16
C LEU A 539 -16.98 -19.52 2.52
N THR A 540 -16.78 -18.27 2.08
CA THR A 540 -17.84 -17.48 1.43
C THR A 540 -17.87 -17.72 -0.08
N THR A 541 -16.72 -17.92 -0.72
CA THR A 541 -16.63 -18.19 -2.16
C THR A 541 -17.26 -19.52 -2.54
N ILE A 542 -17.04 -20.58 -1.73
CA ILE A 542 -17.60 -21.91 -2.03
C ILE A 542 -19.14 -21.90 -2.08
N MET A 543 -19.79 -20.98 -1.35
CA MET A 543 -21.25 -20.87 -1.30
C MET A 543 -21.90 -20.56 -2.65
N GLN A 544 -21.16 -19.98 -3.60
CA GLN A 544 -21.63 -19.75 -4.97
C GLN A 544 -21.89 -21.06 -5.73
N PHE A 545 -21.24 -22.15 -5.30
CA PHE A 545 -21.35 -23.48 -5.88
C PHE A 545 -22.30 -24.38 -5.09
N CYS A 546 -22.95 -23.86 -4.04
CA CYS A 546 -23.86 -24.64 -3.19
C CYS A 546 -25.11 -25.02 -3.97
N ILE A 547 -25.38 -26.32 -4.06
CA ILE A 547 -26.56 -26.85 -4.74
C ILE A 547 -27.61 -27.38 -3.76
N GLY A 548 -27.23 -27.73 -2.53
CA GLY A 548 -28.17 -28.18 -1.50
C GLY A 548 -27.51 -28.76 -0.26
N LYS A 549 -28.25 -29.58 0.48
CA LYS A 549 -27.80 -30.24 1.72
C LYS A 549 -27.54 -31.72 1.49
N LEU A 550 -26.61 -32.28 2.26
CA LEU A 550 -26.45 -33.73 2.35
C LEU A 550 -27.57 -34.29 3.21
N LYS A 551 -28.32 -35.24 2.64
CA LYS A 551 -29.35 -36.00 3.34
C LYS A 551 -28.66 -36.98 4.30
N LYS A 552 -29.00 -36.89 5.59
CA LYS A 552 -28.46 -37.76 6.64
C LYS A 552 -29.14 -39.11 6.70
#